data_AF-L8H6X8-F1
#
_entry.id   AF-L8H6X8-F1
#
_cell.length_a   1.000
_cell.length_b   1.000
_cell.length_c   1.000
_cell.angle_alpha   90.00
_cell.angle_beta   90.00
_cell.angle_gamma   90.00
#
_symmetry.space_group_name_H-M   'P 1'
#
loop_
_entity.id
_entity.type
_entity.pdbx_description
1 polymer ?
#
loop_
_entity_poly.entity_id
_entity_poly.type
_entity_poly.pdbx_seq_one_letter_code
_entity_poly.pdbx_strand_id
1 'polypeptide(L)'
;MGADAARYSGKTFECKDGSKTGLPLSKVNDDYCDCADGSDEPGTSACDNGRFFCPNRGHLGLTLFSSRVNDGICDCCDGSDEYDGKVKCPDTCYALGEDTRNAKRLEIEAFKKGLGIRRDYEAEAKSVREEKQEKVEELKAALAQKQQNEKDLQAQVDALEAKAKAAEELLAQYKPKETLPGQEQAEDQSAGEEDDEEGLDDDDDEEEEDGEEDEEDEAAAAEKKEAQEEVKVLLERTDDVKEALEQAEKDIAEYKASKARGREEREVGAEEGVLASLWRFLVGFAPSSLSSTSLPLSGEAKMSDLEELRDRLRSVRREVENTATEISNLEDYFKLDMGEDAFYGIRDKTFELKTN
;
A
#
# COMPACT_ATOMS: atom_id res chain seq x y z
N MET A 1 -51.55 4.43 -16.33
CA MET A 1 -52.31 5.03 -17.47
C MET A 1 -51.44 4.89 -18.70
N GLY A 2 -52.01 4.61 -19.88
CA GLY A 2 -51.25 4.56 -21.13
C GLY A 2 -50.83 5.96 -21.59
N ALA A 3 -49.85 6.04 -22.49
CA ALA A 3 -49.32 7.31 -23.02
C ALA A 3 -50.40 8.22 -23.64
N ASP A 4 -51.46 7.62 -24.20
CA ASP A 4 -52.55 8.33 -24.86
C ASP A 4 -53.60 8.93 -23.91
N ALA A 5 -53.57 8.59 -22.61
CA ALA A 5 -54.65 8.91 -21.67
C ALA A 5 -54.95 10.42 -21.58
N ALA A 6 -53.94 11.28 -21.79
CA ALA A 6 -54.10 12.73 -21.78
C ALA A 6 -55.03 13.27 -22.89
N ARG A 7 -55.12 12.60 -24.06
CA ARG A 7 -56.01 13.03 -25.16
C ARG A 7 -57.49 12.92 -24.78
N TYR A 8 -57.84 11.86 -24.07
CA TYR A 8 -59.21 11.59 -23.60
C TYR A 8 -59.60 12.40 -22.34
N SER A 9 -58.71 13.24 -21.81
CA SER A 9 -58.95 14.14 -20.66
C SER A 9 -58.76 15.63 -20.98
N GLY A 10 -58.68 16.00 -22.26
CA GLY A 10 -58.53 17.38 -22.71
C GLY A 10 -59.80 18.23 -22.59
N LYS A 11 -59.77 19.46 -23.13
CA LYS A 11 -61.01 20.23 -23.42
C LYS A 11 -61.60 19.87 -24.80
N THR A 12 -60.73 19.42 -25.69
CA THR A 12 -61.03 18.96 -27.05
C THR A 12 -60.21 17.71 -27.32
N PHE A 13 -60.74 16.85 -28.18
CA PHE A 13 -60.08 15.66 -28.69
C PHE A 13 -59.37 15.94 -30.03
N GLU A 14 -58.41 15.07 -30.36
CA GLU A 14 -57.60 15.09 -31.57
C GLU A 14 -57.28 13.64 -31.93
N CYS A 15 -57.56 13.25 -33.16
CA CYS A 15 -57.32 11.89 -33.66
C CYS A 15 -55.82 11.56 -33.59
N LYS A 16 -55.43 10.31 -33.32
CA LYS A 16 -54.02 9.95 -33.15
C LYS A 16 -53.24 10.05 -34.47
N ASP A 17 -53.91 9.87 -35.60
CA ASP A 17 -53.40 10.13 -36.95
C ASP A 17 -53.39 11.61 -37.38
N GLY A 18 -53.99 12.51 -36.59
CA GLY A 18 -54.14 13.93 -36.91
C GLY A 18 -55.20 14.26 -37.97
N SER A 19 -56.06 13.30 -38.36
CA SER A 19 -57.08 13.49 -39.42
C SER A 19 -58.13 14.54 -39.08
N LYS A 20 -58.50 14.67 -37.80
CA LYS A 20 -59.29 15.78 -37.25
C LYS A 20 -58.69 16.27 -35.93
N THR A 21 -58.73 17.58 -35.73
CA THR A 21 -58.27 18.25 -34.50
C THR A 21 -59.38 19.15 -33.95
N GLY A 22 -59.43 19.35 -32.63
CA GLY A 22 -60.40 20.25 -32.01
C GLY A 22 -61.84 19.70 -31.88
N LEU A 23 -62.03 18.38 -31.98
CA LEU A 23 -63.32 17.73 -31.72
C LEU A 23 -63.76 17.97 -30.26
N PRO A 24 -65.06 18.12 -29.95
CA PRO A 24 -65.50 18.17 -28.55
C PRO A 24 -65.40 16.78 -27.91
N LEU A 25 -65.16 16.67 -26.60
CA LEU A 25 -65.11 15.36 -25.91
C LEU A 25 -66.45 14.59 -25.95
N SER A 26 -67.55 15.21 -26.35
CA SER A 26 -68.82 14.53 -26.65
C SER A 26 -68.81 13.77 -27.99
N LYS A 27 -67.68 13.78 -28.71
CA LYS A 27 -67.37 13.00 -29.91
C LYS A 27 -66.28 11.96 -29.62
N VAL A 28 -66.43 11.28 -28.48
CA VAL A 28 -65.56 10.18 -28.05
C VAL A 28 -66.46 9.13 -27.38
N ASN A 29 -66.58 7.97 -28.02
CA ASN A 29 -67.61 6.95 -27.76
C ASN A 29 -69.05 7.49 -27.93
N ASP A 30 -69.32 8.20 -29.04
CA ASP A 30 -70.67 8.66 -29.40
C ASP A 30 -71.40 7.74 -30.42
N ASP A 31 -70.83 6.56 -30.69
CA ASP A 31 -71.33 5.53 -31.61
C ASP A 31 -71.38 6.01 -33.08
N TYR A 32 -70.46 6.92 -33.42
CA TYR A 32 -70.28 7.46 -34.77
C TYR A 32 -68.79 7.68 -35.07
N CYS A 33 -68.29 7.08 -36.16
CA CYS A 33 -66.89 7.20 -36.54
C CYS A 33 -66.57 8.59 -37.14
N ASP A 34 -65.92 9.45 -36.36
CA ASP A 34 -65.42 10.76 -36.79
C ASP A 34 -63.93 10.71 -37.19
N CYS A 35 -63.06 9.94 -36.52
CA CYS A 35 -61.63 9.84 -36.86
C CYS A 35 -61.33 8.76 -37.92
N ALA A 36 -60.41 9.03 -38.85
CA ALA A 36 -60.04 8.07 -39.89
C ALA A 36 -59.23 6.86 -39.36
N ASP A 37 -58.66 6.97 -38.16
CA ASP A 37 -57.98 5.90 -37.42
C ASP A 37 -58.84 5.21 -36.35
N GLY A 38 -60.11 5.63 -36.20
CA GLY A 38 -61.03 5.16 -35.16
C GLY A 38 -60.58 5.40 -33.72
N SER A 39 -59.72 6.41 -33.49
CA SER A 39 -59.18 6.70 -32.16
C SER A 39 -60.13 7.43 -31.20
N ASP A 40 -61.22 7.98 -31.73
CA ASP A 40 -62.38 8.56 -31.06
C ASP A 40 -63.32 7.50 -30.45
N GLU A 41 -63.42 6.33 -31.07
CA GLU A 41 -64.35 5.25 -30.69
C GLU A 41 -63.64 4.00 -30.09
N PRO A 42 -62.75 4.12 -29.07
CA PRO A 42 -62.04 2.96 -28.48
C PRO A 42 -62.94 2.06 -27.62
N GLY A 43 -64.19 2.46 -27.38
CA GLY A 43 -65.17 1.79 -26.52
C GLY A 43 -66.45 1.35 -27.24
N THR A 44 -66.58 1.55 -28.55
CA THR A 44 -67.78 1.21 -29.34
C THR A 44 -67.45 0.38 -30.58
N SER A 45 -68.49 -0.01 -31.32
CA SER A 45 -68.41 -0.72 -32.60
C SER A 45 -68.31 0.17 -33.83
N ALA A 46 -68.37 1.50 -33.68
CA ALA A 46 -68.71 2.41 -34.79
C ALA A 46 -67.64 2.55 -35.90
N CYS A 47 -66.37 2.21 -35.65
CA CYS A 47 -65.28 2.30 -36.62
C CYS A 47 -64.77 0.92 -37.07
N ASP A 48 -64.76 0.67 -38.39
CA ASP A 48 -64.31 -0.60 -39.01
C ASP A 48 -62.86 -0.99 -38.64
N ASN A 49 -61.99 -0.01 -38.40
CA ASN A 49 -60.59 -0.17 -38.00
C ASN A 49 -60.35 0.00 -36.49
N GLY A 50 -61.41 0.26 -35.72
CA GLY A 50 -61.37 0.50 -34.28
C GLY A 50 -60.91 -0.71 -33.47
N ARG A 51 -60.42 -0.44 -32.25
CA ARG A 51 -59.87 -1.45 -31.35
C ARG A 51 -60.32 -1.25 -29.91
N PHE A 52 -61.17 -2.16 -29.45
CA PHE A 52 -61.57 -2.27 -28.05
C PHE A 52 -60.46 -2.93 -27.21
N PHE A 53 -60.34 -2.57 -25.93
CA PHE A 53 -59.38 -3.16 -24.99
C PHE A 53 -60.09 -3.68 -23.73
N CYS A 54 -60.20 -5.00 -23.60
CA CYS A 54 -60.66 -5.68 -22.40
C CYS A 54 -59.64 -5.47 -21.26
N PRO A 55 -59.99 -4.82 -20.14
CA PRO A 55 -59.08 -4.66 -19.01
C PRO A 55 -58.71 -5.99 -18.33
N ASN A 56 -59.59 -7.00 -18.43
CA ASN A 56 -59.43 -8.38 -17.97
C ASN A 56 -58.80 -8.50 -16.58
N ARG A 57 -59.34 -7.79 -15.58
CA ARG A 57 -58.71 -7.66 -14.26
C ARG A 57 -58.50 -9.03 -13.60
N GLY A 58 -57.24 -9.36 -13.32
CA GLY A 58 -56.84 -10.66 -12.76
C GLY A 58 -56.31 -11.66 -13.79
N HIS A 59 -56.52 -11.41 -15.08
CA HIS A 59 -55.96 -12.13 -16.23
C HIS A 59 -55.06 -11.18 -17.07
N LEU A 60 -54.76 -11.55 -18.31
CA LEU A 60 -54.08 -10.71 -19.30
C LEU A 60 -55.08 -9.82 -20.04
N GLY A 61 -54.77 -8.54 -20.19
CA GLY A 61 -55.53 -7.60 -21.02
C GLY A 61 -55.54 -8.03 -22.50
N LEU A 62 -56.67 -7.86 -23.17
CA LEU A 62 -56.90 -8.33 -24.54
C LEU A 62 -57.36 -7.16 -25.43
N THR A 63 -56.88 -7.12 -26.66
CA THR A 63 -57.33 -6.14 -27.68
C THR A 63 -58.17 -6.85 -28.72
N LEU A 64 -59.42 -6.41 -28.87
CA LEU A 64 -60.36 -6.90 -29.89
C LEU A 64 -60.41 -5.94 -31.09
N PHE A 65 -61.16 -6.32 -32.11
CA PHE A 65 -61.64 -5.38 -33.13
C PHE A 65 -62.97 -4.78 -32.66
N SER A 66 -63.23 -3.50 -32.96
CA SER A 66 -64.49 -2.83 -32.58
C SER A 66 -65.74 -3.57 -33.09
N SER A 67 -65.65 -4.34 -34.17
CA SER A 67 -66.74 -5.18 -34.66
C SER A 67 -67.24 -6.29 -33.72
N ARG A 68 -66.61 -6.48 -32.53
CA ARG A 68 -67.03 -7.43 -31.48
C ARG A 68 -67.53 -6.74 -30.21
N VAL A 69 -67.91 -5.47 -30.31
CA VAL A 69 -68.46 -4.70 -29.18
C VAL A 69 -69.98 -4.67 -29.34
N ASN A 70 -70.72 -5.25 -28.39
CA ASN A 70 -72.17 -5.46 -28.45
C ASN A 70 -72.66 -6.25 -29.70
N ASP A 71 -71.86 -7.23 -30.16
CA ASP A 71 -72.23 -8.15 -31.25
C ASP A 71 -73.08 -9.36 -30.79
N GLY A 72 -73.12 -9.60 -29.48
CA GLY A 72 -73.84 -10.69 -28.83
C GLY A 72 -72.97 -11.85 -28.34
N ILE A 73 -71.65 -11.76 -28.47
CA ILE A 73 -70.67 -12.79 -28.09
C ILE A 73 -69.75 -12.27 -26.98
N CYS A 74 -69.53 -13.09 -25.95
CA CYS A 74 -68.58 -12.77 -24.87
C CYS A 74 -67.14 -13.13 -25.29
N ASP A 75 -66.39 -12.14 -25.76
CA ASP A 75 -64.99 -12.25 -26.18
C ASP A 75 -64.01 -11.83 -25.05
N CYS A 76 -64.34 -10.81 -24.27
CA CYS A 76 -63.62 -10.40 -23.07
C CYS A 76 -63.93 -11.33 -21.88
N CYS A 77 -62.92 -11.73 -21.10
CA CYS A 77 -63.17 -12.58 -19.92
C CYS A 77 -63.87 -11.84 -18.77
N ASP A 78 -63.90 -10.51 -18.78
CA ASP A 78 -64.62 -9.66 -17.83
C ASP A 78 -65.98 -9.16 -18.36
N GLY A 79 -66.35 -9.53 -19.60
CA GLY A 79 -67.61 -9.12 -20.23
C GLY A 79 -67.72 -7.61 -20.52
N SER A 80 -66.61 -6.88 -20.60
CA SER A 80 -66.61 -5.42 -20.83
C SER A 80 -66.97 -4.99 -22.25
N ASP A 81 -67.00 -5.93 -23.19
CA ASP A 81 -67.43 -5.82 -24.59
C ASP A 81 -68.96 -5.78 -24.78
N GLU A 82 -69.70 -6.56 -24.00
CA GLU A 82 -71.18 -6.70 -24.08
C GLU A 82 -71.89 -5.84 -23.02
N TYR A 83 -71.68 -4.53 -23.07
CA TYR A 83 -72.14 -3.59 -22.05
C TYR A 83 -73.58 -3.05 -22.21
N ASP A 84 -74.22 -3.25 -23.37
CA ASP A 84 -75.57 -2.71 -23.63
C ASP A 84 -76.72 -3.48 -22.94
N GLY A 85 -76.42 -4.65 -22.38
CA GLY A 85 -77.35 -5.47 -21.61
C GLY A 85 -78.27 -6.39 -22.42
N LYS A 86 -78.12 -6.50 -23.75
CA LYS A 86 -78.76 -7.56 -24.55
C LYS A 86 -78.31 -8.95 -24.09
N VAL A 87 -77.00 -9.09 -23.83
CA VAL A 87 -76.34 -10.31 -23.35
C VAL A 87 -75.82 -10.08 -21.92
N LYS A 88 -75.47 -11.17 -21.22
CA LYS A 88 -74.90 -11.13 -19.86
C LYS A 88 -73.67 -12.01 -19.77
N CYS A 89 -72.51 -11.41 -20.02
CA CYS A 89 -71.23 -12.08 -19.90
C CYS A 89 -70.78 -12.17 -18.42
N PRO A 90 -70.42 -13.35 -17.89
CA PRO A 90 -69.90 -13.50 -16.54
C PRO A 90 -68.39 -13.25 -16.48
N ASP A 91 -67.90 -12.56 -15.44
CA ASP A 91 -66.46 -12.45 -15.18
C ASP A 91 -65.87 -13.84 -14.87
N THR A 92 -64.92 -14.25 -15.71
CA THR A 92 -64.13 -15.48 -15.62
C THR A 92 -62.63 -15.21 -15.50
N CYS A 93 -62.18 -13.96 -15.57
CA CYS A 93 -60.76 -13.60 -15.59
C CYS A 93 -60.01 -14.08 -14.34
N TYR A 94 -60.65 -14.07 -13.18
CA TYR A 94 -60.01 -14.56 -11.96
C TYR A 94 -59.68 -16.06 -12.02
N ALA A 95 -60.50 -16.89 -12.65
CA ALA A 95 -60.18 -18.30 -12.87
C ALA A 95 -59.11 -18.46 -13.97
N LEU A 96 -59.33 -17.85 -15.15
CA LEU A 96 -58.43 -17.97 -16.31
C LEU A 96 -57.02 -17.42 -16.06
N GLY A 97 -56.86 -16.46 -15.15
CA GLY A 97 -55.56 -15.91 -14.75
C GLY A 97 -54.86 -16.61 -13.59
N GLU A 98 -55.43 -17.67 -13.00
CA GLU A 98 -54.89 -18.24 -11.76
C GLU A 98 -53.46 -18.76 -11.91
N ASP A 99 -53.19 -19.60 -12.90
CA ASP A 99 -51.85 -20.16 -13.13
C ASP A 99 -50.81 -19.06 -13.41
N THR A 100 -51.18 -18.04 -14.19
CA THR A 100 -50.29 -16.89 -14.48
C THR A 100 -49.95 -16.10 -13.22
N ARG A 101 -50.94 -15.85 -12.35
CA ARG A 101 -50.72 -15.17 -11.05
C ARG A 101 -49.89 -16.03 -10.10
N ASN A 102 -50.13 -17.34 -10.05
CA ASN A 102 -49.38 -18.28 -9.23
C ASN A 102 -47.91 -18.38 -9.69
N ALA A 103 -47.65 -18.48 -10.99
CA ALA A 103 -46.31 -18.47 -11.57
C ALA A 103 -45.57 -17.15 -11.27
N LYS A 104 -46.20 -16.00 -11.52
CA LYS A 104 -45.59 -14.69 -11.21
C LYS A 104 -45.38 -14.47 -9.70
N ARG A 105 -46.20 -15.04 -8.83
CA ARG A 105 -45.95 -15.03 -7.36
C ARG A 105 -44.65 -15.76 -7.02
N LEU A 106 -44.39 -16.93 -7.59
CA LEU A 106 -43.17 -17.71 -7.37
C LEU A 106 -41.93 -17.00 -7.93
N GLU A 107 -42.04 -16.40 -9.12
CA GLU A 107 -40.98 -15.58 -9.74
C GLU A 107 -40.60 -14.38 -8.85
N ILE A 108 -41.60 -13.65 -8.33
CA ILE A 108 -41.41 -12.54 -7.39
C ILE A 108 -40.81 -13.02 -6.06
N GLU A 109 -41.16 -14.20 -5.58
CA GLU A 109 -40.59 -14.76 -4.35
C GLU A 109 -39.11 -15.15 -4.54
N ALA A 110 -38.76 -15.78 -5.66
CA ALA A 110 -37.37 -16.08 -6.02
C ALA A 110 -36.53 -14.80 -6.16
N PHE A 111 -37.06 -13.77 -6.83
CA PHE A 111 -36.39 -12.48 -6.96
C PHE A 111 -36.20 -11.79 -5.60
N LYS A 112 -37.20 -11.84 -4.71
CA LYS A 112 -37.09 -11.32 -3.34
C LYS A 112 -36.03 -12.03 -2.51
N LYS A 113 -35.87 -13.35 -2.65
CA LYS A 113 -34.78 -14.11 -2.00
C LYS A 113 -33.41 -13.67 -2.53
N GLY A 114 -33.28 -13.51 -3.86
CA GLY A 114 -32.08 -12.94 -4.49
C GLY A 114 -31.73 -11.54 -3.99
N LEU A 115 -32.72 -10.64 -3.86
CA LEU A 115 -32.53 -9.29 -3.30
C LEU A 115 -32.17 -9.28 -1.80
N GLY A 116 -32.58 -10.29 -1.04
CA GLY A 116 -32.14 -10.47 0.36
C GLY A 116 -30.64 -10.75 0.40
N ILE A 117 -30.24 -11.83 -0.28
CA ILE A 117 -28.84 -12.25 -0.44
C ILE A 117 -27.96 -11.10 -0.97
N ARG A 118 -28.47 -10.30 -1.93
CA ARG A 118 -27.76 -9.12 -2.47
C ARG A 118 -27.42 -8.09 -1.39
N ARG A 119 -28.32 -7.81 -0.45
CA ARG A 119 -28.09 -6.87 0.66
C ARG A 119 -27.14 -7.40 1.71
N ASP A 120 -27.22 -8.69 2.01
CA ASP A 120 -26.28 -9.35 2.94
C ASP A 120 -24.85 -9.22 2.37
N TYR A 121 -24.71 -9.37 1.05
CA TYR A 121 -23.49 -9.16 0.28
C TYR A 121 -23.04 -7.69 0.18
N GLU A 122 -23.93 -6.74 -0.06
CA GLU A 122 -23.63 -5.29 0.00
C GLU A 122 -23.05 -4.90 1.37
N ALA A 123 -23.63 -5.44 2.45
CA ALA A 123 -23.19 -5.18 3.82
C ALA A 123 -21.83 -5.84 4.14
N GLU A 124 -21.64 -7.11 3.78
CA GLU A 124 -20.35 -7.80 3.96
C GLU A 124 -19.23 -7.10 3.16
N ALA A 125 -19.49 -6.77 1.90
CA ALA A 125 -18.51 -6.12 1.02
C ALA A 125 -18.13 -4.71 1.50
N LYS A 126 -19.05 -3.97 2.14
CA LYS A 126 -18.74 -2.73 2.84
C LYS A 126 -17.77 -2.97 4.02
N SER A 127 -18.06 -3.95 4.88
CA SER A 127 -17.20 -4.26 6.03
C SER A 127 -15.78 -4.67 5.60
N VAL A 128 -15.66 -5.51 4.57
CA VAL A 128 -14.37 -5.93 4.02
C VAL A 128 -13.62 -4.77 3.33
N ARG A 129 -14.34 -3.78 2.79
CA ARG A 129 -13.72 -2.55 2.28
C ARG A 129 -13.15 -1.71 3.42
N GLU A 130 -13.90 -1.52 4.50
CA GLU A 130 -13.47 -0.74 5.67
C GLU A 130 -12.22 -1.38 6.33
N GLU A 131 -12.25 -2.71 6.56
CA GLU A 131 -11.09 -3.50 7.05
C GLU A 131 -9.83 -3.32 6.17
N LYS A 132 -9.98 -3.41 4.83
CA LYS A 132 -8.85 -3.24 3.91
C LYS A 132 -8.34 -1.80 3.85
N GLN A 133 -9.20 -0.80 4.07
CA GLN A 133 -8.79 0.59 4.13
C GLN A 133 -7.98 0.87 5.39
N GLU A 134 -8.40 0.34 6.54
CA GLU A 134 -7.62 0.38 7.79
C GLU A 134 -6.25 -0.29 7.61
N LYS A 135 -6.18 -1.48 6.99
CA LYS A 135 -4.90 -2.15 6.71
C LYS A 135 -3.97 -1.35 5.78
N VAL A 136 -4.51 -0.64 4.78
CA VAL A 136 -3.68 0.19 3.90
C VAL A 136 -3.04 1.35 4.66
N GLU A 137 -3.76 2.00 5.58
CA GLU A 137 -3.20 3.08 6.39
C GLU A 137 -2.24 2.58 7.48
N GLU A 138 -2.47 1.39 8.05
CA GLU A 138 -1.48 0.68 8.90
C GLU A 138 -0.18 0.39 8.13
N LEU A 139 -0.28 -0.20 6.94
CA LEU A 139 0.89 -0.51 6.10
C LEU A 139 1.62 0.75 5.65
N LYS A 140 0.93 1.87 5.38
CA LYS A 140 1.56 3.17 5.09
C LYS A 140 2.33 3.73 6.28
N ALA A 141 1.77 3.63 7.49
CA ALA A 141 2.47 4.02 8.72
C ALA A 141 3.72 3.15 8.96
N ALA A 142 3.61 1.83 8.77
CA ALA A 142 4.74 0.90 8.85
C ALA A 142 5.80 1.16 7.78
N LEU A 143 5.40 1.45 6.53
CA LEU A 143 6.30 1.83 5.44
C LEU A 143 7.08 3.10 5.78
N ALA A 144 6.41 4.13 6.32
CA ALA A 144 7.06 5.37 6.72
C ALA A 144 8.11 5.16 7.83
N GLN A 145 7.82 4.28 8.81
CA GLN A 145 8.79 3.88 9.83
C GLN A 145 9.98 3.13 9.22
N LYS A 146 9.74 2.14 8.33
CA LYS A 146 10.81 1.40 7.66
C LYS A 146 11.68 2.29 6.77
N GLN A 147 11.09 3.25 6.06
CA GLN A 147 11.82 4.25 5.27
C GLN A 147 12.63 5.23 6.13
N GLN A 148 12.22 5.49 7.38
CA GLN A 148 13.04 6.26 8.31
C GLN A 148 14.22 5.42 8.81
N ASN A 149 13.96 4.18 9.24
CA ASN A 149 15.01 3.23 9.62
C ASN A 149 16.03 3.00 8.49
N GLU A 150 15.61 2.94 7.22
CA GLU A 150 16.51 2.82 6.07
C GLU A 150 17.48 4.02 5.98
N LYS A 151 16.98 5.25 6.13
CA LYS A 151 17.81 6.47 6.12
C LYS A 151 18.77 6.49 7.30
N ASP A 152 18.31 6.10 8.48
CA ASP A 152 19.12 6.10 9.70
C ASP A 152 20.20 5.02 9.65
N LEU A 153 19.95 3.86 9.02
CA LEU A 153 20.99 2.86 8.72
C LEU A 153 21.94 3.31 7.59
N GLN A 154 21.43 3.91 6.52
CA GLN A 154 22.26 4.45 5.43
C GLN A 154 23.23 5.51 5.97
N ALA A 155 22.74 6.45 6.79
CA ALA A 155 23.58 7.47 7.42
C ALA A 155 24.64 6.88 8.36
N GLN A 156 24.36 5.76 9.04
CA GLN A 156 25.35 5.03 9.84
C GLN A 156 26.41 4.35 8.96
N VAL A 157 26.01 3.71 7.85
CA VAL A 157 26.92 3.12 6.86
C VAL A 157 27.80 4.21 6.25
N ASP A 158 27.23 5.29 5.72
CA ASP A 158 27.95 6.42 5.12
C ASP A 158 28.96 7.03 6.11
N ALA A 159 28.57 7.21 7.38
CA ALA A 159 29.44 7.77 8.41
C ALA A 159 30.55 6.80 8.87
N LEU A 160 30.41 5.49 8.67
CA LEU A 160 31.46 4.51 8.92
C LEU A 160 32.37 4.33 7.70
N GLU A 161 31.83 4.31 6.48
CA GLU A 161 32.61 4.30 5.23
C GLU A 161 33.48 5.56 5.10
N ALA A 162 32.95 6.73 5.45
CA ALA A 162 33.73 7.97 5.51
C ALA A 162 34.88 7.91 6.54
N LYS A 163 34.65 7.31 7.72
CA LYS A 163 35.70 7.11 8.74
C LYS A 163 36.74 6.09 8.31
N ALA A 164 36.32 5.00 7.66
CA ALA A 164 37.22 3.98 7.13
C ALA A 164 38.13 4.57 6.04
N LYS A 165 37.55 5.29 5.07
CA LYS A 165 38.31 5.98 4.02
C LYS A 165 39.27 7.03 4.59
N ALA A 166 38.84 7.85 5.56
CA ALA A 166 39.72 8.83 6.20
C ALA A 166 40.89 8.16 6.96
N ALA A 167 40.66 7.00 7.59
CA ALA A 167 41.71 6.23 8.23
C ALA A 167 42.68 5.59 7.21
N GLU A 168 42.17 5.11 6.08
CA GLU A 168 42.99 4.60 4.96
C GLU A 168 43.85 5.71 4.34
N GLU A 169 43.29 6.90 4.12
CA GLU A 169 43.99 8.07 3.58
C GLU A 169 45.11 8.55 4.52
N LEU A 170 44.86 8.59 5.84
CA LEU A 170 45.88 8.87 6.86
C LEU A 170 46.99 7.80 6.89
N LEU A 171 46.63 6.52 6.73
CA LEU A 171 47.58 5.40 6.72
C LEU A 171 48.42 5.40 5.43
N ALA A 172 47.84 5.79 4.29
CA ALA A 172 48.55 5.96 3.02
C ALA A 172 49.61 7.08 3.09
N GLN A 173 49.32 8.17 3.81
CA GLN A 173 50.29 9.26 4.06
C GLN A 173 51.45 8.83 4.98
N TYR A 174 51.30 7.76 5.75
CA TYR A 174 52.28 7.33 6.77
C TYR A 174 53.22 6.20 6.30
N LYS A 175 53.24 5.85 5.00
CA LYS A 175 54.23 4.89 4.46
C LYS A 175 55.64 5.49 4.51
N PRO A 176 56.61 4.89 5.22
CA PRO A 176 57.99 5.37 5.22
C PRO A 176 58.64 5.21 3.83
N LYS A 177 59.58 6.10 3.51
CA LYS A 177 60.60 5.80 2.49
C LYS A 177 61.60 4.82 3.10
N GLU A 178 61.45 3.52 2.80
CA GLU A 178 62.54 2.56 3.03
C GLU A 178 63.63 2.77 1.97
N THR A 179 64.57 3.67 2.28
CA THR A 179 65.83 3.82 1.56
C THR A 179 66.98 3.74 2.56
N LEU A 180 67.63 2.58 2.62
CA LEU A 180 68.96 2.42 3.21
C LEU A 180 69.85 1.67 2.22
N PRO A 181 71.12 2.08 2.03
CA PRO A 181 72.01 1.49 1.03
C PRO A 181 72.49 0.10 1.45
N GLY A 182 72.83 -0.73 0.46
CA GLY A 182 73.14 -2.15 0.68
C GLY A 182 74.62 -2.47 0.92
N GLN A 183 74.90 -3.77 0.99
CA GLN A 183 76.23 -4.36 0.77
C GLN A 183 76.09 -5.54 -0.21
N GLU A 184 77.17 -5.82 -0.93
CA GLU A 184 77.19 -6.65 -2.15
C GLU A 184 77.45 -8.15 -1.86
N GLN A 185 77.00 -9.07 -2.75
CA GLN A 185 77.86 -9.75 -3.76
C GLN A 185 77.22 -11.02 -4.38
N ALA A 186 77.03 -10.97 -5.71
CA ALA A 186 77.30 -12.00 -6.74
C ALA A 186 76.57 -13.37 -6.84
N GLU A 187 76.57 -13.89 -8.08
CA GLU A 187 76.20 -15.24 -8.59
C GLU A 187 74.68 -15.62 -8.56
N ASP A 188 74.05 -16.19 -9.61
CA ASP A 188 74.52 -16.65 -10.94
C ASP A 188 73.44 -16.50 -12.07
N GLN A 189 73.80 -16.85 -13.32
CA GLN A 189 73.16 -16.57 -14.62
C GLN A 189 71.82 -17.28 -14.95
N SER A 190 71.00 -16.68 -15.84
CA SER A 190 70.79 -17.22 -17.23
C SER A 190 69.89 -16.37 -18.17
N ALA A 191 70.47 -15.92 -19.29
CA ALA A 191 69.93 -15.75 -20.68
C ALA A 191 68.55 -15.09 -20.98
N GLY A 192 68.54 -14.18 -21.98
CA GLY A 192 67.34 -13.64 -22.63
C GLY A 192 67.57 -12.36 -23.46
N GLU A 193 67.73 -12.52 -24.77
CA GLU A 193 67.74 -11.50 -25.85
C GLU A 193 66.29 -10.98 -26.15
N GLU A 194 65.95 -9.89 -26.85
CA GLU A 194 66.53 -8.85 -27.78
C GLU A 194 65.94 -7.43 -27.36
N ASP A 195 66.18 -6.19 -27.88
CA ASP A 195 66.89 -5.47 -28.99
C ASP A 195 67.04 -3.93 -28.63
N ASP A 196 67.82 -3.13 -29.40
CA ASP A 196 67.77 -1.67 -29.77
C ASP A 196 67.57 -0.50 -28.74
N GLU A 197 68.50 0.50 -28.62
CA GLU A 197 68.66 1.83 -29.34
C GLU A 197 67.58 2.91 -29.03
N GLU A 198 67.80 4.22 -28.77
CA GLU A 198 68.91 5.20 -28.56
C GLU A 198 68.52 6.13 -27.36
N GLY A 199 69.27 7.09 -26.78
CA GLY A 199 70.65 7.62 -26.93
C GLY A 199 70.77 9.11 -26.47
N LEU A 200 71.99 9.55 -26.08
CA LEU A 200 72.44 10.93 -25.70
C LEU A 200 71.87 11.61 -24.43
N ASP A 201 72.54 12.59 -23.76
CA ASP A 201 73.97 12.86 -23.39
C ASP A 201 74.01 14.16 -22.51
N ASP A 202 75.06 14.36 -21.69
CA ASP A 202 75.49 15.62 -20.97
C ASP A 202 74.45 16.33 -20.04
N ASP A 203 74.71 17.32 -19.16
CA ASP A 203 75.89 17.84 -18.39
C ASP A 203 75.69 17.44 -16.87
N ASP A 204 76.30 17.90 -15.76
CA ASP A 204 77.39 18.85 -15.32
C ASP A 204 77.79 18.46 -13.85
N ASP A 205 78.88 19.00 -13.26
CA ASP A 205 79.39 18.72 -11.87
C ASP A 205 79.17 19.92 -10.87
N GLU A 206 79.77 20.16 -9.68
CA GLU A 206 80.91 19.65 -8.88
C GLU A 206 80.77 20.04 -7.35
N GLU A 207 80.99 19.10 -6.41
CA GLU A 207 81.52 19.16 -5.00
C GLU A 207 81.18 20.23 -3.88
N GLU A 208 80.99 19.72 -2.63
CA GLU A 208 81.35 20.19 -1.23
C GLU A 208 80.93 21.61 -0.70
N GLU A 209 81.16 22.11 0.55
CA GLU A 209 81.97 21.83 1.78
C GLU A 209 81.10 21.92 3.10
N ASP A 210 81.65 22.09 4.33
CA ASP A 210 82.12 21.10 5.33
C ASP A 210 82.16 21.77 6.77
N GLY A 211 82.28 21.01 7.88
CA GLY A 211 82.59 21.48 9.28
C GLY A 211 81.50 22.25 10.10
N GLU A 212 81.59 22.48 11.43
CA GLU A 212 82.50 21.97 12.50
C GLU A 212 81.89 22.16 13.94
N GLU A 213 82.65 21.95 15.03
CA GLU A 213 82.27 21.44 16.38
C GLU A 213 81.66 22.38 17.50
N ASP A 214 81.30 21.72 18.64
CA ASP A 214 80.80 22.05 20.02
C ASP A 214 81.38 23.29 20.79
N GLU A 215 80.98 23.67 22.03
CA GLU A 215 80.36 22.98 23.22
C GLU A 215 79.24 23.81 23.92
N GLU A 216 78.40 23.20 24.78
CA GLU A 216 78.20 23.58 26.23
C GLU A 216 77.10 22.77 26.99
N ASP A 217 77.33 22.50 28.28
CA ASP A 217 76.54 21.57 29.13
C ASP A 217 75.91 22.29 30.36
N GLU A 218 74.58 22.43 30.43
CA GLU A 218 73.86 22.68 31.70
C GLU A 218 72.36 22.31 31.68
N ALA A 219 71.69 22.31 30.51
CA ALA A 219 70.25 22.05 30.39
C ALA A 219 69.82 20.62 30.80
N ALA A 220 70.66 19.62 30.53
CA ALA A 220 70.34 18.20 30.71
C ALA A 220 70.07 17.76 32.16
N ALA A 221 70.39 18.61 33.14
CA ALA A 221 70.11 18.36 34.57
C ALA A 221 68.66 18.76 34.98
N ALA A 222 68.00 19.65 34.22
CA ALA A 222 66.65 20.12 34.51
C ALA A 222 65.58 19.15 33.97
N GLU A 223 65.65 18.83 32.67
CA GLU A 223 64.71 17.91 31.98
C GLU A 223 64.60 16.55 32.69
N LYS A 224 65.72 16.06 33.24
CA LYS A 224 65.80 14.78 33.95
C LYS A 224 64.97 14.72 35.24
N LYS A 225 64.58 15.85 35.83
CA LYS A 225 63.62 15.89 36.94
C LYS A 225 62.18 15.95 36.45
N GLU A 226 61.91 16.81 35.47
CA GLU A 226 60.56 17.00 34.92
C GLU A 226 60.03 15.69 34.32
N ALA A 227 60.86 14.99 33.53
CA ALA A 227 60.56 13.66 33.00
C ALA A 227 60.39 12.58 34.10
N GLN A 228 61.08 12.68 35.24
CA GLN A 228 60.88 11.75 36.36
C GLN A 228 59.56 12.00 37.10
N GLU A 229 59.12 13.25 37.19
CA GLU A 229 57.87 13.63 37.86
C GLU A 229 56.65 13.32 36.97
N GLU A 230 56.74 13.54 35.66
CA GLU A 230 55.72 13.08 34.68
C GLU A 230 55.58 11.54 34.66
N VAL A 231 56.69 10.80 34.62
CA VAL A 231 56.66 9.32 34.67
C VAL A 231 56.05 8.81 35.98
N LYS A 232 56.27 9.51 37.10
CA LYS A 232 55.62 9.18 38.38
C LYS A 232 54.10 9.40 38.33
N VAL A 233 53.63 10.52 37.78
CA VAL A 233 52.19 10.80 37.61
C VAL A 233 51.54 9.80 36.65
N LEU A 234 52.24 9.37 35.60
CA LEU A 234 51.78 8.31 34.70
C LEU A 234 51.69 6.95 35.41
N LEU A 235 52.66 6.60 36.25
CA LEU A 235 52.66 5.34 37.01
C LEU A 235 51.51 5.27 38.03
N GLU A 236 51.34 6.31 38.86
CA GLU A 236 50.23 6.38 39.83
C GLU A 236 48.87 6.25 39.11
N ARG A 237 48.72 6.89 37.95
CA ARG A 237 47.53 6.80 37.09
C ARG A 237 47.36 5.44 36.39
N THR A 238 48.41 4.63 36.24
CA THR A 238 48.27 3.23 35.80
C THR A 238 47.88 2.28 36.92
N ASP A 239 48.31 2.54 38.16
CA ASP A 239 47.86 1.75 39.32
C ASP A 239 46.37 2.03 39.63
N ASP A 240 45.89 3.28 39.55
CA ASP A 240 44.46 3.62 39.61
C ASP A 240 43.62 2.81 38.59
N VAL A 241 44.08 2.75 37.34
CA VAL A 241 43.41 1.99 36.26
C VAL A 241 43.43 0.49 36.53
N LYS A 242 44.50 -0.02 37.15
CA LYS A 242 44.66 -1.43 37.50
C LYS A 242 43.78 -1.85 38.68
N GLU A 243 43.66 -1.02 39.72
CA GLU A 243 42.69 -1.26 40.81
C GLU A 243 41.25 -1.24 40.28
N ALA A 244 40.91 -0.29 39.41
CA ALA A 244 39.60 -0.23 38.77
C ALA A 244 39.30 -1.48 37.91
N LEU A 245 40.30 -2.01 37.20
CA LEU A 245 40.16 -3.21 36.37
C LEU A 245 40.05 -4.48 37.23
N GLU A 246 40.85 -4.60 38.29
CA GLU A 246 40.69 -5.67 39.29
C GLU A 246 39.32 -5.65 39.99
N GLN A 247 38.75 -4.47 40.25
CA GLN A 247 37.41 -4.37 40.82
C GLN A 247 36.34 -4.75 39.79
N ALA A 248 36.47 -4.31 38.55
CA ALA A 248 35.57 -4.73 37.47
C ALA A 248 35.59 -6.25 37.26
N GLU A 249 36.74 -6.92 37.38
CA GLU A 249 36.83 -8.38 37.32
C GLU A 249 36.12 -9.07 38.50
N LYS A 250 36.21 -8.52 39.72
CA LYS A 250 35.49 -9.00 40.92
C LYS A 250 33.97 -8.86 40.73
N ASP A 251 33.50 -7.71 40.26
CA ASP A 251 32.07 -7.44 39.99
C ASP A 251 31.53 -8.36 38.88
N ILE A 252 32.30 -8.58 37.81
CA ILE A 252 31.99 -9.52 36.72
C ILE A 252 31.95 -10.96 37.23
N ALA A 253 32.84 -11.34 38.16
CA ALA A 253 32.84 -12.66 38.77
C ALA A 253 31.62 -12.89 39.68
N GLU A 254 31.22 -11.88 40.47
CA GLU A 254 30.03 -11.96 41.32
C GLU A 254 28.73 -11.97 40.49
N TYR A 255 28.64 -11.19 39.41
CA TYR A 255 27.54 -11.27 38.43
C TYR A 255 27.46 -12.65 37.76
N LYS A 256 28.60 -13.24 37.37
CA LYS A 256 28.63 -14.63 36.84
C LYS A 256 28.19 -15.64 37.90
N ALA A 257 28.58 -15.45 39.17
CA ALA A 257 28.19 -16.32 40.27
C ALA A 257 26.69 -16.19 40.65
N SER A 258 26.08 -15.01 40.53
CA SER A 258 24.64 -14.85 40.73
C SER A 258 23.84 -15.47 39.56
N LYS A 259 24.28 -15.25 38.32
CA LYS A 259 23.69 -15.85 37.10
C LYS A 259 23.80 -17.38 37.08
N ALA A 260 24.81 -17.96 37.71
CA ALA A 260 24.94 -19.40 37.91
C ALA A 260 23.95 -19.98 38.94
N ARG A 261 23.52 -19.19 39.94
CA ARG A 261 22.47 -19.59 40.91
C ARG A 261 21.05 -19.42 40.35
N GLY A 262 20.87 -18.50 39.40
CA GLY A 262 19.57 -18.17 38.80
C GLY A 262 19.21 -18.95 37.52
N ARG A 263 19.76 -20.15 37.29
CA ARG A 263 19.46 -20.96 36.08
C ARG A 263 18.36 -22.01 36.29
N GLU A 264 17.26 -21.58 36.90
CA GLU A 264 15.96 -22.26 36.81
C GLU A 264 14.91 -21.16 36.53
N GLU A 265 13.94 -21.44 35.66
CA GLU A 265 12.87 -20.51 35.19
C GLU A 265 13.25 -19.29 34.30
N ARG A 266 13.52 -19.61 33.02
CA ARG A 266 12.89 -19.04 31.80
C ARG A 266 12.59 -17.52 31.63
N GLU A 267 13.43 -16.89 30.79
CA GLU A 267 13.13 -15.88 29.71
C GLU A 267 12.46 -14.50 30.00
N VAL A 268 12.94 -13.50 29.23
CA VAL A 268 12.36 -12.16 28.93
C VAL A 268 12.43 -11.03 30.00
N GLY A 269 13.38 -10.10 29.78
CA GLY A 269 13.07 -8.66 29.67
C GLY A 269 13.21 -7.74 30.90
N ALA A 270 14.38 -7.11 31.06
CA ALA A 270 14.55 -5.79 31.73
C ALA A 270 15.98 -5.22 31.54
N GLU A 271 16.29 -4.58 30.40
CA GLU A 271 17.57 -3.85 30.20
C GLU A 271 17.37 -2.34 29.94
N GLU A 272 16.48 -1.69 30.69
CA GLU A 272 16.41 -0.22 30.76
C GLU A 272 16.56 0.26 32.21
N GLY A 273 17.69 0.91 32.53
CA GLY A 273 17.93 1.50 33.86
C GLY A 273 19.35 2.06 34.05
N VAL A 274 20.38 1.34 33.61
CA VAL A 274 21.79 1.73 33.85
C VAL A 274 22.23 2.87 32.90
N LEU A 275 21.99 2.72 31.59
CA LEU A 275 22.45 3.66 30.56
C LEU A 275 21.84 5.08 30.70
N ALA A 276 20.60 5.17 31.19
CA ALA A 276 19.88 6.43 31.38
C ALA A 276 20.49 7.34 32.48
N SER A 277 21.31 6.78 33.38
CA SER A 277 22.00 7.53 34.44
C SER A 277 23.33 8.11 33.94
N LEU A 278 24.10 7.36 33.14
CA LEU A 278 25.38 7.80 32.55
C LEU A 278 25.23 9.02 31.63
N TRP A 279 24.18 9.06 30.81
CA TRP A 279 23.97 10.15 29.85
C TRP A 279 23.63 11.52 30.50
N ARG A 280 23.13 11.54 31.75
CA ARG A 280 22.78 12.79 32.43
C ARG A 280 23.97 13.58 32.97
N PHE A 281 25.16 12.99 33.04
CA PHE A 281 26.37 13.67 33.55
C PHE A 281 27.19 14.35 32.44
N LEU A 282 27.17 13.79 31.20
CA LEU A 282 28.10 14.17 30.13
C LEU A 282 27.73 15.39 29.29
N VAL A 283 26.49 15.91 29.39
CA VAL A 283 26.06 17.13 28.65
C VAL A 283 26.41 18.41 29.43
N GLY A 284 27.03 18.27 30.61
CA GLY A 284 27.11 19.29 31.65
C GLY A 284 28.27 20.29 31.61
N PHE A 285 28.99 20.47 30.50
CA PHE A 285 29.69 21.73 30.12
C PHE A 285 30.46 21.57 28.78
N ALA A 286 30.27 22.53 27.87
CA ALA A 286 31.20 22.85 26.79
C ALA A 286 31.32 24.38 26.73
N PRO A 287 32.49 24.94 26.36
CA PRO A 287 32.55 25.45 24.99
C PRO A 287 33.91 25.34 24.27
N SER A 288 33.83 25.00 22.99
CA SER A 288 34.69 25.48 21.89
C SER A 288 36.22 25.61 22.08
N SER A 289 36.92 24.49 21.92
CA SER A 289 37.94 24.36 20.86
C SER A 289 38.18 22.88 20.52
N LEU A 290 38.88 22.61 19.40
CA LEU A 290 39.17 21.27 18.92
C LEU A 290 40.36 20.65 19.67
N SER A 291 40.26 19.37 20.10
CA SER A 291 41.15 18.31 19.58
C SER A 291 40.79 16.89 20.07
N SER A 292 41.18 15.90 19.25
CA SER A 292 41.56 14.53 19.58
C SER A 292 40.78 13.74 20.67
N THR A 293 39.74 13.03 20.25
CA THR A 293 39.49 11.66 20.77
C THR A 293 40.50 10.69 20.18
N SER A 294 41.11 9.84 21.00
CA SER A 294 42.06 8.81 20.57
C SER A 294 41.40 7.65 19.82
N LEU A 295 42.11 7.06 18.84
CA LEU A 295 41.69 5.83 18.17
C LEU A 295 42.20 4.59 18.92
N PRO A 296 41.34 3.60 19.22
CA PRO A 296 41.79 2.23 19.43
C PRO A 296 41.99 1.53 18.08
N LEU A 297 43.14 0.85 17.92
CA LEU A 297 43.49 0.13 16.70
C LEU A 297 43.05 -1.34 16.77
N SER A 298 42.02 -1.67 15.99
CA SER A 298 41.72 -3.02 15.52
C SER A 298 40.94 -2.86 14.21
N GLY A 299 41.47 -3.38 13.12
CA GLY A 299 40.87 -3.22 11.79
C GLY A 299 39.78 -4.25 11.50
N GLU A 300 39.98 -5.48 11.95
CA GLU A 300 39.14 -6.64 11.63
C GLU A 300 37.71 -6.48 12.18
N ALA A 301 37.57 -6.09 13.46
CA ALA A 301 36.27 -5.86 14.09
C ALA A 301 35.45 -4.76 13.38
N LYS A 302 36.12 -3.69 12.94
CA LYS A 302 35.44 -2.54 12.30
C LYS A 302 34.95 -2.84 10.89
N MET A 303 35.55 -3.80 10.18
CA MET A 303 35.02 -4.26 8.90
C MET A 303 33.82 -5.20 9.07
N SER A 304 33.83 -6.09 10.05
CA SER A 304 32.67 -6.95 10.34
C SER A 304 31.44 -6.16 10.77
N ASP A 305 31.61 -5.12 11.61
CA ASP A 305 30.50 -4.23 12.01
C ASP A 305 29.88 -3.50 10.81
N LEU A 306 30.71 -3.06 9.86
CA LEU A 306 30.29 -2.37 8.64
C LEU A 306 29.56 -3.31 7.66
N GLU A 307 30.05 -4.54 7.49
CA GLU A 307 29.39 -5.54 6.65
C GLU A 307 28.03 -5.96 7.24
N GLU A 308 27.93 -6.13 8.55
CA GLU A 308 26.64 -6.42 9.21
C GLU A 308 25.64 -5.27 9.04
N LEU A 309 26.08 -4.01 9.19
CA LEU A 309 25.23 -2.85 8.95
C LEU A 309 24.77 -2.75 7.48
N ARG A 310 25.65 -3.08 6.52
CA ARG A 310 25.29 -3.15 5.10
C ARG A 310 24.27 -4.25 4.83
N ASP A 311 24.33 -5.38 5.52
CA ASP A 311 23.36 -6.47 5.42
C ASP A 311 22.00 -6.15 6.06
N ARG A 312 22.01 -5.52 7.24
CA ARG A 312 20.80 -4.99 7.86
C ARG A 312 20.11 -3.98 6.94
N LEU A 313 20.88 -3.08 6.31
CA LEU A 313 20.37 -2.12 5.30
C LEU A 313 19.80 -2.82 4.06
N ARG A 314 20.48 -3.86 3.52
CA ARG A 314 19.96 -4.70 2.43
C ARG A 314 18.65 -5.40 2.80
N SER A 315 18.47 -5.81 4.05
CA SER A 315 17.22 -6.40 4.54
C SER A 315 16.10 -5.37 4.64
N VAL A 316 16.36 -4.20 5.26
CA VAL A 316 15.37 -3.12 5.41
C VAL A 316 14.88 -2.64 4.04
N ARG A 317 15.75 -2.48 3.03
CA ARG A 317 15.35 -2.15 1.66
C ARG A 317 14.35 -3.14 1.07
N ARG A 318 14.64 -4.44 1.17
CA ARG A 318 13.71 -5.49 0.71
C ARG A 318 12.37 -5.43 1.44
N GLU A 319 12.36 -5.11 2.73
CA GLU A 319 11.12 -4.91 3.48
C GLU A 319 10.34 -3.67 3.05
N VAL A 320 11.02 -2.55 2.74
CA VAL A 320 10.40 -1.34 2.18
C VAL A 320 9.75 -1.66 0.82
N GLU A 321 10.46 -2.34 -0.07
CA GLU A 321 9.96 -2.78 -1.38
C GLU A 321 8.75 -3.72 -1.25
N ASN A 322 8.83 -4.73 -0.38
CA ASN A 322 7.74 -5.67 -0.12
C ASN A 322 6.50 -4.96 0.44
N THR A 323 6.68 -4.05 1.41
CA THR A 323 5.57 -3.32 2.06
C THR A 323 4.90 -2.36 1.06
N ALA A 324 5.69 -1.66 0.24
CA ALA A 324 5.17 -0.81 -0.83
C ALA A 324 4.41 -1.62 -1.90
N THR A 325 4.89 -2.82 -2.23
CA THR A 325 4.21 -3.73 -3.16
C THR A 325 2.87 -4.23 -2.60
N GLU A 326 2.79 -4.56 -1.29
CA GLU A 326 1.52 -4.93 -0.65
C GLU A 326 0.51 -3.77 -0.66
N ILE A 327 0.96 -2.53 -0.39
CA ILE A 327 0.12 -1.33 -0.50
C ILE A 327 -0.39 -1.15 -1.94
N SER A 328 0.48 -1.25 -2.95
CA SER A 328 0.04 -1.13 -4.36
C SER A 328 -1.02 -2.18 -4.71
N ASN A 329 -0.82 -3.44 -4.31
CA ASN A 329 -1.78 -4.51 -4.56
C ASN A 329 -3.16 -4.24 -3.90
N LEU A 330 -3.19 -3.63 -2.72
CA LEU A 330 -4.43 -3.25 -2.04
C LEU A 330 -5.07 -1.99 -2.65
N GLU A 331 -4.28 -1.01 -3.08
CA GLU A 331 -4.79 0.18 -3.78
C GLU A 331 -5.31 -0.18 -5.18
N ASP A 332 -4.66 -1.10 -5.90
CA ASP A 332 -5.13 -1.63 -7.18
C ASP A 332 -6.40 -2.48 -7.01
N TYR A 333 -6.53 -3.23 -5.90
CA TYR A 333 -7.78 -3.90 -5.54
C TYR A 333 -8.96 -2.93 -5.38
N PHE A 334 -8.74 -1.70 -4.89
CA PHE A 334 -9.76 -0.64 -4.84
C PHE A 334 -10.03 0.05 -6.18
N LYS A 335 -9.16 -0.07 -7.19
CA LYS A 335 -9.32 0.54 -8.52
C LYS A 335 -10.19 -0.29 -9.48
N LEU A 336 -10.54 -1.54 -9.14
CA LEU A 336 -11.52 -2.32 -9.91
C LEU A 336 -12.94 -1.79 -9.66
N ASP A 337 -13.37 -0.86 -10.49
CA ASP A 337 -14.75 -0.37 -10.51
C ASP A 337 -15.73 -1.48 -10.94
N MET A 338 -16.73 -1.74 -10.10
CA MET A 338 -17.90 -2.58 -10.40
C MET A 338 -19.22 -1.89 -10.01
N GLY A 339 -19.23 -0.55 -10.01
CA GLY A 339 -20.42 0.29 -9.79
C GLY A 339 -20.75 0.60 -8.33
N GLU A 340 -21.85 1.33 -8.14
CA GLU A 340 -22.28 1.88 -6.84
C GLU A 340 -22.60 0.80 -5.79
N ASP A 341 -23.09 -0.38 -6.21
CA ASP A 341 -23.49 -1.51 -5.34
C ASP A 341 -22.29 -2.29 -4.72
N ALA A 342 -21.08 -1.74 -4.78
CA ALA A 342 -19.96 -2.05 -3.89
C ALA A 342 -19.56 -3.54 -3.68
N PHE A 343 -19.66 -4.40 -4.70
CA PHE A 343 -19.34 -5.85 -4.68
C PHE A 343 -17.86 -6.23 -4.42
N TYR A 344 -17.06 -5.37 -3.78
CA TYR A 344 -15.61 -5.54 -3.58
C TYR A 344 -15.26 -6.79 -2.78
N GLY A 345 -15.78 -6.96 -1.56
CA GLY A 345 -15.45 -8.06 -0.64
C GLY A 345 -15.95 -9.46 -1.04
N ILE A 346 -16.31 -9.62 -2.32
CA ILE A 346 -16.94 -10.79 -2.92
C ILE A 346 -16.16 -11.30 -4.13
N ARG A 347 -15.23 -10.51 -4.67
CA ARG A 347 -14.25 -11.01 -5.63
C ARG A 347 -13.55 -12.23 -5.04
N ASP A 348 -13.39 -13.27 -5.84
CA ASP A 348 -12.73 -14.53 -5.48
C ASP A 348 -13.51 -15.43 -4.48
N LYS A 349 -14.75 -15.07 -4.07
CA LYS A 349 -15.69 -15.99 -3.39
C LYS A 349 -16.56 -16.76 -4.38
N THR A 350 -16.44 -18.08 -4.40
CA THR A 350 -17.39 -18.99 -5.07
C THR A 350 -18.56 -19.33 -4.14
N PHE A 351 -19.79 -19.05 -4.58
CA PHE A 351 -20.99 -19.37 -3.79
C PHE A 351 -21.72 -20.58 -4.36
N GLU A 352 -21.71 -21.67 -3.61
CA GLU A 352 -22.69 -22.74 -3.81
C GLU A 352 -24.09 -22.21 -3.43
N LEU A 353 -25.03 -22.29 -4.37
CA LEU A 353 -26.45 -22.11 -4.08
C LEU A 353 -26.90 -23.25 -3.16
N LYS A 354 -26.94 -23.00 -1.84
CA LYS A 354 -27.50 -23.92 -0.85
C LYS A 354 -29.01 -24.07 -1.06
N THR A 355 -29.37 -25.03 -1.92
CA THR A 355 -30.73 -25.56 -2.04
C THR A 355 -31.04 -26.38 -0.78
N ASN A 356 -31.77 -25.76 0.15
CA ASN A 356 -32.43 -26.45 1.27
C ASN A 356 -33.65 -27.25 0.77
#